data_AF-A0A7Y5X120-F1
#
_entry.id   AF-A0A7Y5X120-F1
#
_cell.length_a   1.000
_cell.length_b   1.000
_cell.length_c   1.000
_cell.angle_alpha   90.00
_cell.angle_beta   90.00
_cell.angle_gamma   90.00
#
_symmetry.space_group_name_H-M   'P 1'
#
loop_
_entity.id
_entity.type
_entity.pdbx_description
1 polymer ?
#
loop_
_entity_poly.entity_id
_entity_poly.type
_entity_poly.pdbx_seq_one_letter_code
_entity_poly.pdbx_strand_id
1 'polypeptide(L)'
;MSPLLRRRRSSDGIAVDGLTARRPHAGLLRRERRALLKARADALGELGGLLVEMYRRGGFRDDLLAERASAIVGIDGRLAEIELLLHSGRRVPRCECGAPVLRGSRFCPNCGRPLGAPEQTADDVSEETVIEPAPRS
;
A
#
# COMPACT_ATOMS: atom_id res chain seq x y z
N MET A 1 22.86 -26.35 16.47
CA MET A 1 22.17 -25.94 15.22
C MET A 1 20.75 -25.52 15.56
N SER A 2 20.55 -24.23 15.86
CA SER A 2 19.26 -23.71 16.32
C SER A 2 18.41 -23.25 15.12
N PRO A 3 17.14 -23.67 15.00
CA PRO A 3 16.29 -23.24 13.91
C PRO A 3 15.78 -21.81 14.17
N LEU A 4 16.02 -20.92 13.20
CA LEU A 4 15.52 -19.55 13.21
C LEU A 4 13.99 -19.55 13.04
N LEU A 5 13.26 -19.51 14.16
CA LEU A 5 11.83 -19.27 14.19
C LEU A 5 11.55 -17.83 13.72
N ARG A 6 11.15 -17.72 12.46
CA ARG A 6 10.70 -16.48 11.83
C ARG A 6 9.39 -16.01 12.47
N ARG A 7 9.50 -15.10 13.44
CA ARG A 7 8.38 -14.43 14.12
C ARG A 7 7.49 -13.72 13.09
N ARG A 8 6.35 -14.33 12.77
CA ARG A 8 5.29 -13.77 11.92
C ARG A 8 4.62 -12.65 12.70
N ARG A 9 4.84 -11.40 12.28
CA ARG A 9 4.20 -10.22 12.89
C ARG A 9 2.83 -10.03 12.21
N SER A 10 1.77 -10.40 12.91
CA SER A 10 0.38 -10.05 12.61
C SER A 10 -0.02 -8.89 13.52
N SER A 11 -0.54 -7.81 12.96
CA SER A 11 -1.24 -6.70 13.65
C SER A 11 -1.64 -5.64 12.62
N ASP A 12 -2.78 -4.97 12.61
CA ASP A 12 -4.03 -5.07 13.39
C ASP A 12 -5.12 -4.38 12.54
N GLY A 13 -6.37 -4.85 12.62
CA GLY A 13 -7.54 -4.21 12.03
C GLY A 13 -8.47 -3.71 13.13
N ILE A 14 -9.10 -2.55 12.91
CA ILE A 14 -10.10 -1.94 13.80
C ILE A 14 -11.36 -2.82 13.79
N ALA A 15 -11.91 -3.08 14.98
CA ALA A 15 -13.05 -3.97 15.19
C ALA A 15 -14.39 -3.21 15.10
N VAL A 16 -15.30 -3.72 14.25
CA VAL A 16 -16.76 -3.53 14.35
C VAL A 16 -17.43 -4.85 13.92
N ASP A 17 -18.37 -5.31 14.75
CA ASP A 17 -19.24 -6.50 14.62
C ASP A 17 -18.69 -7.76 13.92
N GLY A 18 -18.04 -8.60 14.74
CA GLY A 18 -18.31 -10.05 14.79
C GLY A 18 -17.66 -10.96 13.74
N LEU A 19 -17.37 -10.50 12.53
CA LEU A 19 -16.58 -11.28 11.57
C LEU A 19 -15.54 -10.37 10.91
N THR A 20 -14.31 -10.39 11.42
CA THR A 20 -13.18 -9.78 10.69
C THR A 20 -12.94 -10.59 9.43
N ALA A 21 -13.46 -10.12 8.29
CA ALA A 21 -13.16 -10.69 6.98
C ALA A 21 -11.64 -10.77 6.85
N ARG A 22 -11.11 -11.99 6.75
CA ARG A 22 -9.67 -12.23 6.70
C ARG A 22 -9.12 -11.49 5.50
N ARG A 23 -8.23 -10.52 5.74
CA ARG A 23 -7.62 -9.73 4.67
C ARG A 23 -6.99 -10.67 3.63
N PRO A 24 -7.33 -10.53 2.34
CA PRO A 24 -6.78 -11.39 1.30
C PRO A 24 -5.26 -11.28 1.24
N HIS A 25 -4.58 -12.41 0.97
CA HIS A 25 -3.12 -12.45 0.94
C HIS A 25 -2.60 -11.58 -0.21
N ALA A 26 -1.66 -10.66 0.06
CA ALA A 26 -1.14 -9.70 -0.93
C ALA A 26 -0.61 -10.35 -2.22
N GLY A 27 -0.10 -11.60 -2.14
CA GLY A 27 0.32 -12.36 -3.32
C GLY A 27 -0.83 -12.74 -4.25
N LEU A 28 -2.03 -13.02 -3.72
CA LEU A 28 -3.24 -13.30 -4.51
C LEU A 28 -3.72 -12.03 -5.20
N LEU A 29 -3.83 -10.94 -4.46
CA LEU A 29 -4.20 -9.62 -4.99
C LEU A 29 -3.30 -9.18 -6.15
N ARG A 30 -1.97 -9.38 -6.04
CA ARG A 30 -1.04 -9.07 -7.14
C ARG A 30 -1.20 -9.98 -8.36
N ARG A 31 -1.55 -11.25 -8.18
CA ARG A 31 -1.83 -12.19 -9.28
C ARG A 31 -3.11 -11.80 -10.00
N GLU A 32 -4.17 -11.56 -9.24
CA GLU A 32 -5.46 -11.10 -9.73
C GLU A 32 -5.32 -9.78 -10.50
N ARG A 33 -4.62 -8.78 -9.94
CA ARG A 33 -4.31 -7.52 -10.64
C ARG A 33 -3.68 -7.73 -12.01
N ARG A 34 -2.68 -8.61 -12.12
CA ARG A 34 -2.01 -8.88 -13.42
C ARG A 34 -2.97 -9.53 -14.41
N ALA A 35 -3.82 -10.44 -13.95
CA ALA A 35 -4.84 -11.06 -14.79
C ALA A 35 -5.87 -10.03 -15.28
N LEU A 36 -6.34 -9.16 -14.39
CA LEU A 36 -7.28 -8.08 -14.74
C LEU A 36 -6.68 -7.04 -15.67
N LEU A 37 -5.42 -6.66 -15.51
CA LEU A 37 -4.74 -5.75 -16.44
C LEU A 37 -4.65 -6.36 -17.85
N LYS A 38 -4.37 -7.67 -17.95
CA LYS A 38 -4.39 -8.36 -19.24
C LYS A 38 -5.81 -8.41 -19.82
N ALA A 39 -6.80 -8.82 -19.02
CA ALA A 39 -8.20 -8.89 -19.46
C ALA A 39 -8.73 -7.53 -19.93
N ARG A 40 -8.35 -6.45 -19.25
CA ARG A 40 -8.68 -5.08 -19.64
C ARG A 40 -8.09 -4.71 -21.01
N ALA A 41 -6.81 -5.00 -21.22
CA ALA A 41 -6.14 -4.72 -22.49
C ALA A 41 -6.77 -5.51 -23.65
N ASP A 42 -7.05 -6.79 -23.43
CA ASP A 42 -7.71 -7.66 -24.40
C ASP A 42 -9.13 -7.11 -24.73
N ALA A 43 -9.93 -6.77 -23.71
CA ALA A 43 -11.27 -6.22 -23.88
C ALA A 43 -11.31 -4.85 -24.58
N LEU A 44 -10.33 -3.97 -24.31
CA LEU A 44 -10.17 -2.70 -25.03
C LEU A 44 -9.85 -2.94 -26.51
N GLY A 45 -9.01 -3.92 -26.81
CA GLY A 45 -8.71 -4.32 -28.18
C GLY A 45 -9.94 -4.85 -28.92
N GLU A 46 -10.71 -5.72 -28.27
CA GLU A 46 -11.97 -6.26 -28.82
C GLU A 46 -13.01 -5.15 -29.06
N LEU A 47 -13.20 -4.24 -28.09
CA LEU A 47 -14.12 -3.11 -28.23
C LEU A 47 -13.72 -2.20 -29.39
N GLY A 48 -12.43 -1.90 -29.54
CA GLY A 48 -11.91 -1.11 -30.66
C GLY A 48 -12.13 -1.81 -32.01
N GLY A 49 -11.89 -3.12 -32.08
CA GLY A 49 -12.17 -3.92 -33.27
C GLY A 49 -13.64 -3.91 -33.66
N LEU A 50 -14.53 -4.07 -32.68
CA LEU A 50 -15.98 -3.98 -32.87
C LEU A 50 -16.38 -2.60 -33.41
N LEU A 51 -15.86 -1.53 -32.83
CA LEU A 51 -16.13 -0.15 -33.25
C LEU A 51 -15.72 0.09 -34.71
N VAL A 52 -14.55 -0.40 -35.12
CA VAL A 52 -14.07 -0.28 -36.51
C VAL A 52 -14.97 -1.07 -37.47
N GLU A 53 -15.38 -2.29 -37.11
CA GLU A 53 -16.29 -3.08 -37.94
C GLU A 53 -17.68 -2.44 -38.07
N MET A 54 -18.21 -1.85 -36.99
CA MET A 54 -19.47 -1.09 -37.01
C MET A 54 -19.38 0.15 -37.90
N TYR A 55 -18.28 0.89 -37.81
CA TYR A 55 -18.01 2.05 -38.66
C TYR A 55 -17.94 1.65 -40.15
N ARG A 56 -17.18 0.60 -40.49
CA ARG A 56 -17.07 0.11 -41.88
C ARG A 56 -18.40 -0.33 -42.49
N ARG A 57 -19.30 -0.87 -41.67
CA ARG A 57 -20.62 -1.36 -42.10
C ARG A 57 -21.72 -0.31 -42.02
N GLY A 58 -21.42 0.89 -41.52
CA GLY A 58 -22.36 2.01 -41.43
C GLY A 58 -23.48 1.81 -40.40
N GLY A 59 -23.29 0.92 -39.41
CA GLY A 59 -24.30 0.59 -38.41
C GLY A 59 -23.76 0.75 -37.00
N PHE A 60 -24.15 1.83 -36.32
CA PHE A 60 -23.83 2.04 -34.90
C PHE A 60 -24.95 1.54 -33.99
N ARG A 61 -24.53 0.90 -32.90
CA ARG A 61 -25.36 0.23 -31.90
C ARG A 61 -24.83 0.60 -30.54
N ASP A 62 -25.33 1.72 -30.03
CA ASP A 62 -24.85 2.31 -28.77
C ASP A 62 -25.14 1.40 -27.57
N ASP A 63 -26.23 0.63 -27.63
CA ASP A 63 -26.60 -0.40 -26.64
C ASP A 63 -25.49 -1.44 -26.47
N LEU A 64 -25.01 -1.99 -27.59
CA LEU A 64 -23.94 -2.99 -27.60
C LEU A 64 -22.61 -2.39 -27.13
N LEU A 65 -22.29 -1.17 -27.56
CA LEU A 65 -21.06 -0.48 -27.11
C LEU A 65 -21.10 -0.21 -25.60
N ALA A 66 -22.24 0.24 -25.07
CA ALA A 66 -22.43 0.48 -23.65
C ALA A 66 -22.28 -0.81 -22.83
N GLU A 67 -22.87 -1.92 -23.29
CA GLU A 67 -22.71 -3.23 -22.65
C GLU A 67 -21.23 -3.63 -22.57
N ARG A 68 -20.50 -3.56 -23.68
CA ARG A 68 -19.07 -3.94 -23.72
C ARG A 68 -18.19 -3.00 -22.90
N ALA A 69 -18.46 -1.70 -22.94
CA ALA A 69 -17.76 -0.72 -22.13
C ALA A 69 -18.00 -0.95 -20.62
N SER A 70 -19.22 -1.34 -20.23
CA SER A 70 -19.55 -1.60 -18.82
C SER A 70 -18.69 -2.73 -18.22
N ALA A 71 -18.34 -3.75 -19.00
CA ALA A 71 -17.43 -4.82 -18.57
C ALA A 71 -16.02 -4.28 -18.27
N ILE A 72 -15.50 -3.37 -19.11
CA ILE A 72 -14.20 -2.72 -18.92
C ILE A 72 -14.23 -1.84 -17.67
N VAL A 73 -15.30 -1.06 -17.48
CA VAL A 73 -15.51 -0.25 -16.28
C VAL A 73 -15.57 -1.12 -15.01
N GLY A 74 -16.19 -2.29 -15.10
CA GLY A 74 -16.18 -3.28 -14.01
C GLY A 74 -14.78 -3.78 -13.66
N ILE A 75 -13.94 -4.06 -14.66
CA ILE A 75 -12.53 -4.43 -14.46
C ILE A 75 -11.76 -3.28 -13.80
N ASP A 76 -11.98 -2.05 -14.25
CA ASP A 76 -11.34 -0.85 -13.68
C ASP A 76 -11.73 -0.64 -12.21
N GLY A 77 -13.00 -0.85 -11.86
CA GLY A 77 -13.47 -0.82 -10.49
C GLY A 77 -12.75 -1.85 -9.61
N ARG A 78 -12.64 -3.10 -10.08
CA ARG A 78 -11.93 -4.16 -9.33
C ARG A 78 -10.44 -3.88 -9.19
N LEU A 79 -9.79 -3.35 -10.23
CA LEU A 79 -8.40 -2.92 -10.17
C LEU A 79 -8.18 -1.83 -9.12
N ALA A 80 -9.06 -0.83 -9.06
CA ALA A 80 -8.99 0.22 -8.06
C ALA A 80 -9.13 -0.32 -6.63
N GLU A 81 -10.07 -1.25 -6.40
CA GLU A 81 -10.23 -1.91 -5.11
C GLU A 81 -8.97 -2.67 -4.68
N ILE A 82 -8.37 -3.43 -5.61
CA ILE A 82 -7.13 -4.18 -5.33
C ILE A 82 -5.99 -3.23 -4.98
N GLU A 83 -5.87 -2.09 -5.68
CA GLU A 83 -4.85 -1.09 -5.35
C GLU A 83 -5.06 -0.52 -3.95
N LEU A 84 -6.29 -0.17 -3.57
CA LEU A 84 -6.61 0.28 -2.21
C LEU A 84 -6.25 -0.78 -1.17
N LEU A 85 -6.56 -2.06 -1.43
CA LEU A 85 -6.23 -3.19 -0.55
C LEU A 85 -4.72 -3.46 -0.46
N LEU A 86 -3.95 -3.19 -1.51
CA LEU A 86 -2.49 -3.34 -1.49
C LEU A 86 -1.80 -2.17 -0.77
N HIS A 87 -2.30 -0.94 -0.95
CA HIS A 87 -1.72 0.28 -0.38
C HIS A 87 -2.10 0.50 1.09
N SER A 88 -3.31 0.09 1.51
CA SER A 88 -3.74 0.13 2.91
C SER A 88 -2.92 -0.77 3.85
N GLY A 89 -2.05 -1.64 3.32
CA GLY A 89 -1.21 -2.57 4.10
C GLY A 89 0.24 -2.12 4.26
N ARG A 90 0.67 -1.05 3.57
CA ARG A 90 2.04 -0.54 3.60
C ARG A 90 2.08 0.98 3.43
N ARG A 91 1.91 1.74 4.52
CA ARG A 91 2.54 3.06 4.59
C ARG A 91 3.93 2.90 5.18
N VAL A 92 4.93 2.84 4.30
CA VAL A 92 6.32 3.11 4.69
C VAL A 92 6.46 4.64 4.68
N PRO A 93 6.86 5.28 5.80
CA PRO A 93 7.07 6.72 5.82
C PRO A 93 8.06 7.13 4.71
N ARG A 94 7.86 8.31 4.12
CA ARG A 94 8.75 8.84 3.08
C ARG A 94 9.33 10.17 3.54
N CYS A 95 10.55 10.44 3.13
CA CYS A 95 11.18 11.74 3.28
C CYS A 95 10.55 12.73 2.28
N GLU A 96 10.68 14.04 2.51
CA GLU A 96 10.34 15.09 1.54
C GLU A 96 11.00 14.90 0.17
N CYS A 97 12.19 14.27 0.13
CA CYS A 97 12.86 13.94 -1.13
C CYS A 97 12.24 12.71 -1.85
N GLY A 98 11.15 12.13 -1.33
CA GLY A 98 10.44 10.99 -1.91
C GLY A 98 10.97 9.60 -1.54
N ALA A 99 12.15 9.52 -0.90
CA ALA A 99 12.78 8.24 -0.54
C ALA A 99 12.01 7.50 0.57
N PRO A 100 11.87 6.16 0.47
CA PRO A 100 11.27 5.36 1.54
C PRO A 100 12.17 5.35 2.78
N VAL A 101 11.58 5.59 3.94
CA VAL A 101 12.26 5.71 5.22
C VAL A 101 11.95 4.48 6.06
N LEU A 102 12.98 3.90 6.69
CA LEU A 102 12.77 2.86 7.69
C LEU A 102 12.16 3.48 8.96
N ARG A 103 11.16 2.81 9.55
CA ARG A 103 10.59 3.25 10.83
C ARG A 103 11.70 3.34 11.89
N GLY A 104 11.83 4.51 12.52
CA GLY A 104 12.88 4.80 13.50
C GLY A 104 14.15 5.44 12.94
N SER A 105 14.26 5.68 11.63
CA SER A 105 15.38 6.43 11.05
C SER A 105 15.32 7.91 11.45
N ARG A 106 16.41 8.42 12.02
CA ARG A 106 16.59 9.86 12.35
C ARG A 106 16.95 10.71 11.13
N PHE A 107 17.55 10.10 10.11
CA PHE A 107 17.99 10.75 8.88
C PHE A 107 17.57 9.95 7.65
N CYS A 108 17.35 10.63 6.52
CA CYS A 108 17.05 10.00 5.25
C CYS A 108 18.31 9.33 4.65
N PRO A 109 18.28 8.04 4.27
CA PRO A 109 19.45 7.37 3.70
C PRO A 109 19.82 7.86 2.30
N ASN A 110 18.93 8.60 1.62
CA ASN A 110 19.15 9.08 0.26
C ASN A 110 19.64 10.54 0.22
N CYS A 111 19.05 11.42 1.03
CA CYS A 111 19.35 12.86 0.99
C CYS A 111 20.00 13.40 2.27
N GLY A 112 20.20 12.57 3.30
CA GLY A 112 20.85 12.96 4.56
C GLY A 112 20.02 13.88 5.47
N ARG A 113 18.85 14.37 5.03
CA ARG A 113 18.03 15.29 5.82
C ARG A 113 17.50 14.63 7.11
N PRO A 114 17.44 15.37 8.23
CA PRO A 114 16.80 14.88 9.45
C PRO A 114 15.31 14.68 9.19
N LEU A 115 14.77 13.59 9.72
CA LEU A 115 13.35 13.28 9.66
C LEU A 115 12.78 13.61 11.03
N GLY A 116 11.85 14.57 11.11
CA GLY A 116 11.31 15.11 12.35
C GLY A 116 11.02 14.02 13.39
N ALA A 117 11.52 14.23 14.61
CA ALA A 117 11.47 13.25 15.69
C ALA A 117 10.02 12.87 16.05
N PRO A 118 9.76 11.61 16.48
CA PRO A 118 8.53 11.34 17.20
C PRO A 118 8.56 12.16 18.50
N GLU A 119 7.48 12.91 18.77
CA GLU A 119 7.23 13.55 20.07
C GLU A 119 7.53 12.54 21.19
N GLN A 120 8.59 12.83 21.94
CA GLN A 120 8.80 12.30 23.26
C GLN A 120 8.11 13.29 24.19
N THR A 121 7.01 12.88 24.82
CA THR A 121 6.64 13.44 26.12
C THR A 121 7.78 13.12 27.07
N ALA A 122 8.66 14.10 27.24
CA ALA A 122 9.61 14.17 28.32
C ALA A 122 8.89 14.68 29.56
N ASP A 123 8.97 13.90 30.64
CA ASP A 123 8.87 14.30 32.04
C ASP A 123 9.53 13.13 32.79
N ASP A 124 10.50 13.27 33.69
CA ASP A 124 11.46 14.31 34.04
C ASP A 124 12.51 13.54 34.87
N VAL A 125 13.80 13.73 34.63
CA VAL A 125 14.89 13.10 35.42
C VAL A 125 15.58 14.22 36.18
N SER A 126 15.39 14.27 37.48
CA SER A 126 16.29 14.95 38.40
C SER A 126 16.92 13.91 39.34
N GLU A 127 18.13 13.47 39.01
CA GLU A 127 19.03 12.85 39.97
C GLU A 127 20.25 13.77 40.07
N GLU A 128 20.24 14.62 41.10
CA GLU A 128 21.33 15.49 41.49
C GLU A 128 22.38 14.64 42.24
N THR A 129 23.36 14.09 41.52
CA THR A 129 24.47 13.37 42.15
C THR A 129 25.49 14.38 42.69
N VAL A 130 25.35 14.72 43.97
CA VAL A 130 26.36 15.44 44.77
C VAL A 130 27.64 14.61 44.83
N ILE A 131 28.76 15.18 44.36
CA ILE A 131 30.10 14.59 44.50
C ILE A 131 30.71 15.12 45.80
N GLU A 132 30.86 14.27 46.82
CA GLU A 132 31.63 14.60 48.03
C GLU A 132 33.15 14.51 47.75
N PRO A 133 33.97 15.47 48.21
CA PRO A 133 35.42 15.41 48.08
C PRO A 133 36.08 14.53 49.16
N ALA A 134 37.14 13.82 48.76
CA ALA A 134 37.87 12.85 49.59
C ALA A 134 38.60 13.48 50.81
N PRO A 135 38.70 12.77 51.95
CA PRO A 135 39.38 13.25 53.15
C PRO A 135 40.91 13.28 52.98
N ARG A 136 41.55 14.27 53.59
CA ARG A 136 43.01 14.43 53.63
C ARG A 136 43.59 13.69 54.84
N SER A 137 44.58 12.83 54.61
CA SER A 137 45.46 12.24 55.65
C SER A 137 46.74 13.04 55.79
#